data_AF-A0A3B9YLU6-F1
#
_entry.id   AF-A0A3B9YLU6-F1
#
_cell.length_a   1.000
_cell.length_b   1.000
_cell.length_c   1.000
_cell.angle_alpha   90.00
_cell.angle_beta   90.00
_cell.angle_gamma   90.00
#
_symmetry.space_group_name_H-M   'P 1'
#
loop_
_entity.id
_entity.type
_entity.pdbx_description
1 polymer ?
#
loop_
_entity_poly.entity_id
_entity_poly.type
_entity_poly.pdbx_seq_one_letter_code
_entity_poly.pdbx_strand_id
1 'polypeptide(L)'
;MRHLPVSLQFPDSDGRPEAWGRFLRLAANGGELATTARLNKGDTLRLGFEVQGERFELARADLLTAWRDRDGYFVAEVRFLDEDTRGRLGRALVGLLAERP
;
A
#
# COMPACT_ATOMS: atom_id res chain seq x y z
N MET A 1 5.26 -14.16 2.03
CA MET A 1 3.89 -13.60 2.04
C MET A 1 3.32 -13.77 0.64
N ARG A 2 2.05 -14.12 0.50
CA ARG A 2 1.35 -14.05 -0.80
C ARG A 2 1.42 -12.59 -1.26
N HIS A 3 1.72 -12.33 -2.54
CA HIS A 3 1.73 -10.97 -3.07
C HIS A 3 0.33 -10.38 -2.93
N LEU A 4 0.19 -9.31 -2.13
CA LEU A 4 -1.09 -8.65 -1.93
C LEU A 4 -1.22 -7.54 -2.99
N PRO A 5 -2.16 -7.65 -3.95
CA PRO A 5 -2.35 -6.62 -4.95
C PRO A 5 -2.86 -5.33 -4.28
N VAL A 6 -2.46 -4.19 -4.85
CA VAL A 6 -2.89 -2.87 -4.42
C VAL A 6 -3.17 -2.00 -5.63
N SER A 7 -4.31 -1.30 -5.64
CA SER A 7 -4.58 -0.20 -6.56
C SER A 7 -4.04 1.10 -5.99
N LEU A 8 -3.51 1.95 -6.86
CA LEU A 8 -2.91 3.24 -6.52
C LEU A 8 -3.70 4.32 -7.24
N GLN A 9 -4.30 5.22 -6.47
CA GLN A 9 -4.87 6.46 -6.98
C GLN A 9 -3.96 7.62 -6.57
N PHE A 10 -3.51 8.35 -7.59
CA PHE A 10 -2.76 9.58 -7.41
C PHE A 10 -3.73 10.75 -7.17
N PRO A 11 -3.32 11.82 -6.47
CA PRO A 11 -4.13 13.02 -6.34
C PRO A 11 -4.55 13.56 -7.72
N ASP A 12 -5.80 14.02 -7.83
CA ASP A 12 -6.38 14.51 -9.11
C ASP A 12 -5.56 15.64 -9.74
N SER A 13 -4.83 16.41 -8.92
CA SER A 13 -3.92 17.47 -9.36
C SER A 13 -2.80 16.98 -10.29
N ASP A 14 -2.47 15.70 -10.24
CA ASP A 14 -1.30 15.17 -10.93
C ASP A 14 -1.61 14.63 -12.33
N GLY A 15 -2.90 14.51 -12.69
CA GLY A 15 -3.36 14.01 -13.99
C GLY A 15 -2.87 12.59 -14.32
N ARG A 16 -2.39 11.85 -13.33
CA ARG A 16 -1.84 10.50 -13.48
C ARG A 16 -3.00 9.48 -13.51
N PRO A 17 -2.98 8.52 -14.44
CA PRO A 17 -3.98 7.45 -14.43
C PRO A 17 -3.81 6.58 -13.18
N GLU A 18 -4.89 5.92 -12.77
CA GLU A 18 -4.83 4.89 -11.74
C GLU A 18 -3.82 3.80 -12.14
N ALA A 19 -3.12 3.27 -11.15
CA ALA A 19 -2.10 2.26 -11.34
C ALA A 19 -2.33 1.05 -10.43
N TRP A 20 -1.61 -0.03 -10.74
CA TRP A 20 -1.61 -1.25 -9.95
C TRP A 20 -0.21 -1.55 -9.43
N GLY A 21 -0.16 -2.21 -8.29
CA GLY A 21 1.07 -2.66 -7.66
C GLY A 21 0.82 -3.86 -6.77
N ARG A 22 1.81 -4.16 -5.93
CA ARG A 22 1.72 -5.19 -4.90
C ARG A 22 2.45 -4.76 -3.64
N PHE A 23 1.94 -5.13 -2.48
CA PHE A 23 2.71 -5.05 -1.24
C PHE A 23 3.77 -6.15 -1.22
N LEU A 24 5.01 -5.74 -0.97
CA LEU A 24 6.13 -6.61 -0.63
C LEU A 24 6.10 -6.93 0.87
N ARG A 25 5.75 -5.93 1.70
CA ARG A 25 5.54 -6.03 3.14
C ARG A 25 4.35 -5.17 3.53
N LEU A 26 3.55 -5.63 4.50
CA LEU A 26 2.42 -4.87 5.03
C LEU A 26 2.41 -4.98 6.55
N ALA A 27 2.17 -3.85 7.19
CA ALA A 27 2.03 -3.70 8.63
C ALA A 27 0.88 -2.71 8.94
N ALA A 28 0.41 -2.68 10.18
CA ALA A 28 -0.70 -1.79 10.56
C ALA A 28 -0.40 -0.31 10.27
N ASN A 29 0.85 0.13 10.42
CA ASN A 29 1.25 1.52 10.24
C ASN A 29 1.65 1.89 8.81
N GLY A 30 1.79 0.90 7.92
CA GLY A 30 2.35 1.13 6.59
C GLY A 30 2.84 -0.14 5.92
N GLY A 31 3.78 0.00 5.00
CA GLY A 31 4.32 -1.15 4.30
C GLY A 31 5.33 -0.76 3.23
N GLU A 32 5.70 -1.75 2.45
CA GLU A 32 6.54 -1.57 1.27
C GLU A 32 5.75 -2.09 0.08
N LEU A 33 5.63 -1.29 -0.97
CA LEU A 33 4.93 -1.66 -2.20
C LEU A 33 5.83 -1.51 -3.42
N ALA A 34 5.50 -2.25 -4.47
CA ALA A 34 6.15 -2.18 -5.78
C ALA A 34 5.12 -1.96 -6.89
N THR A 35 5.43 -1.10 -7.84
CA THR A 35 4.60 -0.78 -9.02
C THR A 35 5.45 -0.40 -10.22
N THR A 36 4.91 -0.47 -11.43
CA THR A 36 5.54 0.09 -12.62
C THR A 36 5.30 1.60 -12.75
N ALA A 37 4.30 2.14 -12.06
CA ALA A 37 4.02 3.56 -12.05
C ALA A 37 5.10 4.35 -11.31
N ARG A 38 5.41 5.55 -11.79
CA ARG A 38 6.41 6.40 -11.16
C ARG A 38 5.92 6.88 -9.79
N LEU A 39 6.74 6.64 -8.77
CA LEU A 39 6.53 7.13 -7.42
C LEU A 39 7.59 8.18 -7.07
N ASN A 40 7.20 9.22 -6.35
CA ASN A 40 8.13 10.19 -5.79
C ASN A 40 7.99 10.22 -4.27
N LYS A 41 9.12 10.40 -3.58
CA LYS A 41 9.12 10.61 -2.13
C LYS A 41 8.31 11.88 -1.80
N GLY A 42 7.48 11.80 -0.77
CA GLY A 42 6.64 12.90 -0.31
C GLY A 42 5.26 12.95 -0.97
N ASP A 43 5.02 12.16 -2.03
CA ASP A 43 3.68 12.02 -2.61
C ASP A 43 2.75 11.34 -1.59
N THR A 44 1.47 11.74 -1.59
CA THR A 44 0.41 11.02 -0.88
C THR A 44 -0.46 10.27 -1.88
N LEU A 45 -0.70 8.98 -1.63
CA LEU A 45 -1.55 8.13 -2.45
C LEU A 45 -2.83 7.74 -1.70
N ARG A 46 -3.85 7.35 -2.46
CA ARG A 46 -4.96 6.54 -1.93
C ARG A 46 -4.78 5.11 -2.43
N LEU A 47 -4.79 4.17 -1.49
CA LEU A 47 -4.51 2.76 -1.76
C LEU A 47 -5.78 1.93 -1.60
N GLY A 48 -6.01 1.04 -2.56
CA GLY A 48 -7.09 0.06 -2.53
C GLY A 48 -6.55 -1.37 -2.43
N PHE A 49 -6.96 -2.15 -1.41
CA PHE A 49 -6.52 -3.53 -1.22
C PHE A 49 -7.47 -4.30 -0.29
N GLU A 50 -7.31 -5.62 -0.21
CA GLU A 50 -8.14 -6.49 0.62
C GLU A 50 -7.29 -7.43 1.49
N VAL A 51 -7.55 -7.50 2.79
CA VAL A 51 -6.86 -8.41 3.71
C VAL A 51 -7.91 -9.19 4.48
N GLN A 52 -7.88 -10.53 4.41
CA GLN A 52 -8.82 -11.39 5.14
C GLN A 52 -10.31 -11.05 4.90
N GLY A 53 -10.68 -10.78 3.65
CA GLY A 53 -12.05 -10.37 3.29
C GLY A 53 -12.41 -8.94 3.69
N GLU A 54 -11.52 -8.23 4.39
CA GLU A 54 -11.70 -6.82 4.74
C GLU A 54 -11.12 -5.92 3.65
N ARG A 55 -11.97 -5.08 3.07
CA ARG A 55 -11.63 -4.18 1.97
C ARG A 55 -11.28 -2.78 2.48
N PHE A 56 -10.19 -2.24 1.94
CA PHE A 56 -9.69 -0.89 2.13
C PHE A 56 -9.70 -0.23 0.76
N GLU A 57 -10.52 0.80 0.53
CA GLU A 57 -10.69 1.36 -0.83
C GLU A 57 -9.91 2.64 -1.06
N LEU A 58 -9.73 3.46 -0.03
CA LEU A 58 -9.13 4.80 -0.13
C LEU A 58 -8.18 5.06 1.04
N ALA A 59 -7.42 4.04 1.44
CA ALA A 59 -6.45 4.16 2.53
C ALA A 59 -5.38 5.19 2.15
N ARG A 60 -5.34 6.34 2.86
CA ARG A 60 -4.38 7.40 2.56
C ARG A 60 -3.01 7.01 3.10
N ALA A 61 -1.98 7.16 2.26
CA ALA A 61 -0.61 6.85 2.65
C ALA A 61 0.41 7.82 2.06
N ASP A 62 1.34 8.27 2.89
CA ASP A 62 2.50 9.05 2.44
C ASP A 62 3.62 8.12 1.97
N LEU A 63 4.27 8.47 0.87
CA LEU A 63 5.48 7.83 0.37
C LEU A 63 6.70 8.39 1.11
N LEU A 64 7.21 7.64 2.10
CA LEU A 64 8.36 8.04 2.91
C LEU A 64 9.67 7.98 2.11
N THR A 65 9.78 6.97 1.25
CA THR A 65 10.91 6.73 0.36
C THR A 65 10.39 6.18 -0.97
N ALA A 66 11.13 6.41 -2.05
CA ALA A 66 10.83 5.84 -3.36
C ALA A 66 12.14 5.62 -4.13
N TRP A 67 12.32 4.45 -4.71
CA TRP A 67 13.48 4.13 -5.54
C TRP A 67 13.08 3.15 -6.66
N ARG A 68 13.92 3.06 -7.70
CA ARG A 68 13.75 2.08 -8.75
C ARG A 68 14.64 0.87 -8.48
N ASP A 69 14.08 -0.34 -8.51
CA ASP A 69 14.84 -1.57 -8.32
C ASP A 69 15.56 -2.02 -9.60
N ARG A 70 16.28 -3.14 -9.52
CA ARG A 70 17.05 -3.70 -10.65
C ARG A 70 16.15 -4.24 -11.78
N ASP A 71 14.92 -4.60 -11.46
CA ASP A 71 13.94 -5.14 -12.40
C ASP A 71 13.10 -4.02 -13.05
N GLY A 72 13.38 -2.77 -12.66
CA GLY A 72 12.77 -1.58 -13.24
C GLY A 72 11.46 -1.15 -12.58
N TYR A 73 11.05 -1.79 -11.48
CA TYR A 73 9.88 -1.38 -10.69
C TYR A 73 10.24 -0.22 -9.76
N PHE A 74 9.25 0.64 -9.49
CA PHE A 74 9.33 1.59 -8.39
C PHE A 74 8.90 0.90 -7.10
N VAL A 75 9.79 0.92 -6.12
CA VAL A 75 9.56 0.42 -4.77
C VAL A 75 9.48 1.62 -3.83
N ALA A 76 8.54 1.57 -2.89
CA ALA A 76 8.36 2.65 -1.93
C ALA A 76 7.89 2.15 -0.57
N GLU A 77 8.40 2.81 0.46
CA GLU A 77 7.88 2.70 1.82
C GLU A 77 6.70 3.67 1.98
N VAL A 78 5.59 3.16 2.48
CA VAL A 78 4.37 3.91 2.71
C VAL A 78 4.00 3.95 4.19
N ARG A 79 3.42 5.07 4.63
CA ARG A 79 2.85 5.23 5.99
C ARG A 79 1.39 5.59 5.90
N PHE A 80 0.52 4.79 6.53
CA PHE A 80 -0.91 5.08 6.60
C PHE A 80 -1.20 6.27 7.52
N LEU A 81 -2.00 7.20 7.02
CA LEU A 81 -2.34 8.44 7.71
C LEU A 81 -3.50 8.28 8.69
N ASP A 82 -4.49 7.47 8.31
CA ASP A 82 -5.75 7.35 9.01
C ASP A 82 -5.66 6.33 10.14
N GLU A 83 -5.96 6.74 11.38
CA GLU A 83 -5.92 5.85 12.55
C GLU A 83 -6.91 4.69 12.45
N ASP A 84 -8.11 4.94 11.90
CA ASP A 84 -9.09 3.89 11.63
C ASP A 84 -8.53 2.82 10.68
N THR A 85 -7.87 3.24 9.59
CA THR A 85 -7.21 2.32 8.66
C THR A 85 -6.17 1.47 9.38
N ARG A 86 -5.32 2.07 10.22
CA ARG A 86 -4.30 1.34 10.97
C ARG A 86 -4.91 0.35 11.96
N GLY A 87 -5.96 0.75 12.67
CA GLY A 87 -6.66 -0.10 13.64
C GLY A 87 -7.36 -1.29 12.98
N ARG A 88 -8.07 -1.05 11.88
CA ARG A 88 -8.73 -2.09 11.07
C ARG A 88 -7.72 -3.07 10.49
N LEU A 89 -6.67 -2.55 9.85
CA LEU A 89 -5.60 -3.38 9.28
C LEU A 89 -4.86 -4.18 10.34
N GLY A 90 -4.60 -3.59 11.52
CA GLY A 90 -4.00 -4.31 12.65
C GLY A 90 -4.80 -5.54 13.05
N ARG A 91 -6.13 -5.42 13.15
CA ARG A 91 -7.01 -6.56 13.46
C ARG A 91 -6.99 -7.62 12.36
N ALA A 92 -7.09 -7.21 11.10
CA ALA A 92 -7.05 -8.12 9.95
C ALA A 92 -5.71 -8.89 9.87
N LEU A 93 -4.58 -8.22 10.13
CA LEU A 93 -3.26 -8.84 10.14
C LEU A 93 -3.08 -9.83 11.30
N VAL A 94 -3.61 -9.54 12.49
CA VAL A 94 -3.60 -10.47 13.63
C VAL A 94 -4.42 -11.72 13.31
N GLY A 95 -5.60 -11.56 12.70
CA GLY A 95 -6.41 -12.70 12.23
C GLY A 95 -5.64 -13.60 11.25
N LEU A 96 -4.92 -12.99 10.30
CA LEU A 96 -4.12 -13.72 9.32
C LEU A 96 -2.95 -14.50 9.95
N LEU A 97 -2.40 -14.06 11.09
CA LEU A 97 -1.38 -14.81 11.81
C LEU A 97 -1.96 -15.99 12.60
N ALA A 98 -3.17 -15.84 13.14
CA ALA A 98 -3.84 -16.88 13.93
C ALA A 98 -4.34 -18.06 13.09
N GLU A 99 -4.63 -17.85 11.79
CA GLU A 99 -5.10 -18.87 10.86
C GLU A 99 -3.97 -19.71 10.22
N ARG A 100 -2.70 -19.43 10.55
CA ARG A 100 -1.57 -20.21 10.05
C ARG A 100 -1.23 -21.31 11.08
N PRO A 101 -1.50 -22.60 10.79
CA PRO A 101 -1.15 -23.71 11.67
C PRO A 101 0.37 -23.91 11.79
#